data_AF-A0A9W9FW82-F1
#
_entry.id   AF-A0A9W9FW82-F1
#
_cell.length_a   1.000
_cell.length_b   1.000
_cell.length_c   1.000
_cell.angle_alpha   90.00
_cell.angle_beta   90.00
_cell.angle_gamma   90.00
#
_symmetry.space_group_name_H-M   'P 1'
#
loop_
_entity.id
_entity.type
_entity.pdbx_description
1 polymer ?
#
loop_
_entity_poly.entity_id
_entity_poly.type
_entity_poly.pdbx_seq_one_letter_code
_entity_poly.pdbx_strand_id
1 'polypeptide(L)'
;MIAANVTSLPSGHSSDLILVPATPEERIASIKLNSIAWKGPLDIETYIAREDHLFAQRLTRDGLTCWILVDKSEPEGERTILSSCETYQKKALLAHNGEVENVSTHGIGSVYCRPEFRGKGYAKRMFQELSVKVDTWKMEKETRGRSLFTVLFSDIGKNFYAQFGWKPFLSSHMSLPPLPKQELSNGAAVKQSETKVLYAADVQKHICNETVISKLRDQLHDASKATPSSMIAIMPDYDHFVWHWAREEFFAEKLLPNRSSPVIKGAGNDLARVYCSWTRNFGETPEDNVLYILRWVYDDPTSKEEERTLVDAMVAILRQAQQEAHEWNMSKVEFWNPTPLLQKAVSILDSDAQIVHREKSSIASLRWTGAEQGLGNDVEWFLNEKYAWC
;
A
#
# COMPACT_ATOMS: atom_id res chain seq x y z
N MET A 1 -28.03 -34.17 23.64
CA MET A 1 -28.78 -33.55 22.52
C MET A 1 -28.85 -32.05 22.75
N ILE A 2 -27.98 -31.27 22.10
CA ILE A 2 -28.36 -30.05 21.38
C ILE A 2 -27.40 -30.04 20.20
N ALA A 3 -27.83 -30.61 19.07
CA ALA A 3 -27.14 -30.38 17.81
C ALA A 3 -27.33 -28.90 17.53
N ALA A 4 -26.25 -28.12 17.58
CA ALA A 4 -26.28 -26.76 17.06
C ALA A 4 -26.83 -26.85 15.63
N ASN A 5 -27.97 -26.19 15.38
CA ASN A 5 -28.55 -26.09 14.05
C ASN A 5 -27.46 -25.54 13.12
N VAL A 6 -26.88 -26.41 12.30
CA VAL A 6 -26.06 -25.97 11.19
C VAL A 6 -27.06 -25.40 10.21
N THR A 7 -27.27 -24.08 10.22
CA THR A 7 -27.89 -23.38 9.11
C THR A 7 -27.12 -23.80 7.87
N SER A 8 -27.80 -24.51 6.96
CA SER A 8 -27.19 -24.94 5.72
C SER A 8 -26.71 -23.71 4.97
N LEU A 9 -25.40 -23.53 4.87
CA LEU A 9 -24.85 -22.35 4.20
C LEU A 9 -25.31 -22.35 2.73
N PRO A 10 -25.70 -21.18 2.18
CA PRO A 10 -26.11 -21.08 0.79
C PRO A 10 -24.94 -21.44 -0.14
N SER A 11 -25.23 -22.01 -1.31
CA SER A 11 -24.21 -22.18 -2.36
C SER A 11 -23.63 -20.82 -2.75
N GLY A 12 -22.33 -20.73 -3.05
CA GLY A 12 -21.70 -19.51 -3.60
C GLY A 12 -22.32 -19.06 -4.93
N HIS A 13 -23.05 -19.94 -5.61
CA HIS A 13 -23.80 -19.64 -6.83
C HIS A 13 -25.27 -19.26 -6.60
N SER A 14 -25.75 -19.22 -5.35
CA SER A 14 -27.13 -18.86 -5.04
C SER A 14 -27.45 -17.44 -5.49
N SER A 15 -28.57 -17.24 -6.18
CA SER A 15 -29.08 -15.92 -6.58
C SER A 15 -29.49 -15.03 -5.39
N ASP A 16 -29.55 -15.59 -4.19
CA ASP A 16 -29.91 -14.87 -2.97
C ASP A 16 -28.72 -14.21 -2.27
N LEU A 17 -27.49 -14.57 -2.68
CA LEU A 17 -26.31 -13.86 -2.20
C LEU A 17 -26.24 -12.47 -2.81
N ILE A 18 -25.97 -11.48 -1.97
CA ILE A 18 -25.81 -10.07 -2.36
C ILE A 18 -24.58 -9.47 -1.69
N LEU A 19 -23.93 -8.54 -2.39
CA LEU A 19 -22.85 -7.72 -1.84
C LEU A 19 -23.39 -6.34 -1.46
N VAL A 20 -23.33 -6.02 -0.17
CA VAL A 20 -23.89 -4.79 0.39
C VAL A 20 -22.86 -4.07 1.28
N PRO A 21 -22.97 -2.75 1.45
CA PRO A 21 -22.27 -2.04 2.51
C PRO A 21 -22.69 -2.61 3.86
N ALA A 22 -21.72 -2.83 4.75
CA ALA A 22 -21.97 -3.30 6.11
C ALA A 22 -22.61 -2.19 6.97
N THR A 23 -23.50 -2.57 7.89
CA THR A 23 -23.87 -1.68 9.01
C THR A 23 -22.67 -1.46 9.95
N PRO A 24 -22.73 -0.50 10.89
CA PRO A 24 -21.68 -0.34 11.90
C PRO A 24 -21.40 -1.63 12.69
N GLU A 25 -22.43 -2.36 13.08
CA GLU A 25 -22.32 -3.62 13.83
C GLU A 25 -21.68 -4.72 12.98
N GLU A 26 -22.07 -4.83 11.71
CA GLU A 26 -21.52 -5.81 10.76
C GLU A 26 -20.08 -5.48 10.38
N ARG A 27 -19.70 -4.21 10.31
CA ARG A 27 -18.30 -3.80 10.17
C ARG A 27 -17.48 -4.33 11.34
N ILE A 28 -17.93 -4.12 12.58
CA ILE A 28 -17.24 -4.66 13.77
C ILE A 28 -17.19 -6.19 13.73
N ALA A 29 -18.26 -6.86 13.32
CA ALA A 29 -18.27 -8.31 13.15
C ALA A 29 -17.25 -8.77 12.09
N SER A 30 -17.18 -8.09 10.95
CA SER A 30 -16.21 -8.34 9.88
C SER A 30 -14.76 -8.19 10.36
N ILE A 31 -14.47 -7.13 11.13
CA ILE A 31 -13.16 -6.91 11.76
C ILE A 31 -12.84 -8.04 12.75
N LYS A 32 -13.79 -8.43 13.62
CA LYS A 32 -13.59 -9.57 14.53
C LYS A 32 -13.24 -10.85 13.77
N LEU A 33 -13.93 -11.11 12.65
CA LEU A 33 -13.69 -12.28 11.81
C LEU A 33 -12.30 -12.25 11.15
N ASN A 34 -11.88 -11.09 10.64
CA ASN A 34 -10.59 -10.94 9.94
C ASN A 34 -9.39 -10.82 10.89
N SER A 35 -9.63 -10.65 12.20
CA SER A 35 -8.58 -10.55 13.23
C SER A 35 -7.60 -11.72 13.22
N ILE A 36 -8.05 -12.93 12.86
CA ILE A 36 -7.22 -14.13 12.72
C ILE A 36 -6.07 -13.91 11.72
N ALA A 37 -6.27 -13.05 10.71
CA ALA A 37 -5.27 -12.78 9.68
C ALA A 37 -4.38 -11.56 9.99
N TRP A 38 -4.93 -10.51 10.60
CA TRP A 38 -4.26 -9.19 10.59
C TRP A 38 -4.15 -8.48 11.94
N LYS A 39 -4.60 -9.09 13.04
CA LYS A 39 -4.43 -8.50 14.37
C LYS A 39 -2.97 -8.47 14.84
N GLY A 40 -2.17 -9.39 14.30
CA GLY A 40 -0.79 -9.61 14.74
C GLY A 40 -0.73 -9.78 16.27
N PRO A 41 0.11 -8.99 16.97
CA PRO A 41 0.33 -9.15 18.41
C PRO A 41 -0.79 -8.56 19.28
N LEU A 42 -1.78 -7.87 18.69
CA LEU A 42 -2.86 -7.23 19.44
C LEU A 42 -3.90 -8.25 19.90
N ASP A 43 -4.56 -7.96 21.02
CA ASP A 43 -5.86 -8.57 21.33
C ASP A 43 -6.96 -8.03 20.40
N ILE A 44 -8.14 -8.66 20.42
CA ILE A 44 -9.24 -8.35 19.50
C ILE A 44 -9.77 -6.92 19.71
N GLU A 45 -9.90 -6.47 20.96
CA GLU A 45 -10.47 -5.15 21.26
C GLU A 45 -9.51 -4.03 20.84
N THR A 46 -8.22 -4.22 21.10
CA THR A 46 -7.16 -3.30 20.65
C THR A 46 -7.04 -3.30 19.13
N TYR A 47 -7.25 -4.44 18.48
CA TYR A 47 -7.30 -4.53 17.02
C TYR A 47 -8.49 -3.77 16.43
N ILE A 48 -9.68 -3.88 17.03
CA ILE A 48 -10.85 -3.08 16.62
C ILE A 48 -10.56 -1.59 16.78
N ALA A 49 -9.99 -1.18 17.91
CA ALA A 49 -9.60 0.21 18.15
C ALA A 49 -8.57 0.71 17.13
N ARG A 50 -7.65 -0.16 16.66
CA ARG A 50 -6.74 0.15 15.56
C ARG A 50 -7.50 0.42 14.26
N GLU A 51 -8.44 -0.45 13.90
CA GLU A 51 -9.23 -0.28 12.67
C GLU A 51 -10.10 0.97 12.71
N ASP A 52 -10.64 1.33 13.87
CA ASP A 52 -11.36 2.60 14.06
C ASP A 52 -10.43 3.80 13.98
N HIS A 53 -9.23 3.72 14.57
CA HIS A 53 -8.20 4.75 14.47
C HIS A 53 -7.76 4.99 13.01
N LEU A 54 -7.57 3.91 12.24
CA LEU A 54 -7.22 3.99 10.83
C LEU A 54 -8.40 4.48 9.99
N PHE A 55 -9.61 4.00 10.26
CA PHE A 55 -10.82 4.47 9.60
C PHE A 55 -11.00 5.99 9.74
N ALA A 56 -10.69 6.56 10.90
CA ALA A 56 -10.81 8.00 11.18
C ALA A 56 -9.76 8.90 10.48
N GLN A 57 -8.73 8.33 9.84
CA GLN A 57 -7.69 9.10 9.16
C GLN A 57 -8.23 9.84 7.93
N ARG A 58 -7.62 10.98 7.58
CA ARG A 58 -8.06 11.82 6.44
C ARG A 58 -8.15 11.05 5.12
N LEU A 59 -7.24 10.10 4.91
CA LEU A 59 -7.22 9.27 3.70
C LEU A 59 -8.48 8.40 3.54
N THR A 60 -9.05 7.90 4.64
CA THR A 60 -10.07 6.84 4.61
C THR A 60 -11.43 7.27 5.13
N ARG A 61 -11.51 8.25 6.04
CA ARG A 61 -12.73 8.60 6.79
C ARG A 61 -13.94 8.86 5.91
N ASP A 62 -13.74 9.53 4.78
CA ASP A 62 -14.84 9.95 3.90
C ASP A 62 -15.03 8.97 2.71
N GLY A 63 -14.02 8.13 2.45
CA GLY A 63 -13.92 7.28 1.25
C GLY A 63 -14.13 5.78 1.49
N LEU A 64 -13.92 5.26 2.70
CA LEU A 64 -13.95 3.83 2.98
C LEU A 64 -15.37 3.27 3.00
N THR A 65 -15.55 2.05 2.49
CA THR A 65 -16.78 1.25 2.55
C THR A 65 -16.39 -0.19 2.86
N CYS A 66 -16.90 -0.72 3.98
CA CYS A 66 -16.82 -2.15 4.28
C CYS A 66 -17.95 -2.86 3.54
N TRP A 67 -17.60 -3.88 2.75
CA TRP A 67 -18.52 -4.70 1.98
C TRP A 67 -18.62 -6.09 2.59
N ILE A 68 -19.85 -6.61 2.66
CA ILE A 68 -20.12 -7.98 3.12
C ILE A 68 -20.95 -8.73 2.08
N LEU A 69 -20.55 -9.96 1.78
CA LEU A 69 -21.36 -10.92 1.04
C LEU A 69 -22.22 -11.69 2.04
N VAL A 70 -23.53 -11.60 1.87
CA VAL A 70 -24.55 -12.15 2.78
C VAL A 70 -25.71 -12.74 1.99
N ASP A 71 -26.56 -13.53 2.66
CA ASP A 71 -27.85 -13.94 2.11
C ASP A 71 -28.88 -12.81 2.32
N LYS A 72 -29.56 -12.39 1.25
CA LYS A 72 -30.55 -11.29 1.32
C LYS A 72 -31.79 -11.62 2.16
N SER A 73 -32.02 -12.90 2.47
CA SER A 73 -33.14 -13.33 3.29
C SER A 73 -32.88 -13.22 4.79
N GLU A 74 -31.62 -13.07 5.21
CA GLU A 74 -31.25 -12.89 6.62
C GLU A 74 -31.46 -11.44 7.08
N PRO A 75 -31.91 -11.21 8.33
CA PRO A 75 -32.13 -9.86 8.86
C PRO A 75 -30.82 -9.11 9.04
N GLU A 76 -30.79 -7.85 8.60
CA GLU A 76 -29.65 -6.94 8.75
C GLU A 76 -29.17 -6.82 10.20
N GLY A 77 -27.85 -6.84 10.41
CA GLY A 77 -27.24 -6.89 11.75
C GLY A 77 -27.08 -8.30 12.33
N GLU A 78 -27.82 -9.28 11.82
CA GLU A 78 -27.73 -10.70 12.24
C GLU A 78 -27.31 -11.64 11.08
N ARG A 79 -26.95 -11.05 9.92
CA ARG A 79 -26.56 -11.81 8.72
C ARG A 79 -25.26 -12.57 8.92
N THR A 80 -25.21 -13.78 8.37
CA THR A 80 -24.00 -14.58 8.27
C THR A 80 -23.05 -13.95 7.25
N ILE A 81 -21.98 -13.30 7.71
CA ILE A 81 -20.94 -12.77 6.82
C ILE A 81 -20.19 -13.95 6.16
N LEU A 82 -20.39 -14.12 4.85
CA LEU A 82 -19.79 -15.19 4.05
C LEU A 82 -18.39 -14.83 3.54
N SER A 83 -18.20 -13.55 3.21
CA SER A 83 -16.93 -12.94 2.81
C SER A 83 -17.03 -11.43 3.03
N SER A 84 -15.91 -10.76 3.24
CA SER A 84 -15.86 -9.31 3.33
C SER A 84 -14.64 -8.72 2.65
N CYS A 85 -14.71 -7.43 2.32
CA CYS A 85 -13.59 -6.62 1.88
C CYS A 85 -13.87 -5.15 2.16
N GLU A 86 -12.88 -4.30 1.90
CA GLU A 86 -13.04 -2.84 1.98
C GLU A 86 -12.66 -2.22 0.65
N THR A 87 -13.38 -1.17 0.25
CA THR A 87 -12.96 -0.25 -0.81
C THR A 87 -12.77 1.11 -0.19
N TYR A 88 -11.74 1.84 -0.61
CA TYR A 88 -11.54 3.22 -0.16
C TYR A 88 -11.05 4.07 -1.31
N GLN A 89 -11.68 5.23 -1.45
CA GLN A 89 -11.40 6.17 -2.53
C GLN A 89 -10.01 6.78 -2.36
N LYS A 90 -9.27 6.87 -3.46
CA LYS A 90 -7.94 7.46 -3.55
C LYS A 90 -7.90 8.50 -4.66
N LYS A 91 -7.03 9.48 -4.49
CA LYS A 91 -6.64 10.40 -5.57
C LYS A 91 -5.54 9.76 -6.41
N ALA A 92 -5.58 10.00 -7.71
CA ALA A 92 -4.58 9.54 -8.65
C ALA A 92 -4.37 10.55 -9.78
N LEU A 93 -3.30 10.32 -10.53
CA LEU A 93 -3.03 10.95 -11.81
C LEU A 93 -3.26 9.94 -12.91
N LEU A 94 -3.86 10.41 -14.00
CA LEU A 94 -3.95 9.70 -15.27
C LEU A 94 -3.31 10.57 -16.35
N ALA A 95 -2.48 9.97 -17.20
CA ALA A 95 -2.01 10.58 -18.42
C ALA A 95 -2.32 9.71 -19.64
N HIS A 96 -2.76 10.35 -20.72
CA HIS A 96 -2.99 9.71 -22.01
C HIS A 96 -2.75 10.71 -23.14
N ASN A 97 -1.96 10.35 -24.14
CA ASN A 97 -1.62 11.23 -25.28
C ASN A 97 -1.09 12.62 -24.89
N GLY A 98 -0.37 12.73 -23.77
CA GLY A 98 0.15 14.01 -23.28
C GLY A 98 -0.89 14.90 -22.61
N GLU A 99 -2.02 14.36 -22.16
CA GLU A 99 -2.96 15.07 -21.30
C GLU A 99 -2.93 14.44 -19.91
N VAL A 100 -2.72 15.24 -18.85
CA VAL A 100 -2.62 14.77 -17.47
C VAL A 100 -3.76 15.33 -16.62
N GLU A 101 -4.61 14.45 -16.11
CA GLU A 101 -5.75 14.82 -15.26
C GLU A 101 -5.68 14.19 -13.87
N ASN A 102 -6.31 14.87 -12.91
CA ASN A 102 -6.58 14.28 -11.59
C ASN A 102 -7.81 13.40 -11.71
N VAL A 103 -7.74 12.18 -11.18
CA VAL A 103 -8.85 11.23 -11.17
C VAL A 103 -9.00 10.60 -9.79
N SER A 104 -10.19 10.11 -9.47
CA SER A 104 -10.40 9.22 -8.32
C SER A 104 -10.36 7.75 -8.72
N THR A 105 -9.82 6.92 -7.84
CA THR A 105 -9.78 5.46 -7.94
C THR A 105 -10.18 4.82 -6.62
N HIS A 106 -10.31 3.50 -6.58
CA HIS A 106 -10.46 2.74 -5.35
C HIS A 106 -9.27 1.81 -5.12
N GLY A 107 -8.73 1.84 -3.90
CA GLY A 107 -8.00 0.72 -3.34
C GLY A 107 -8.97 -0.32 -2.78
N ILE A 108 -8.64 -1.61 -2.93
CA ILE A 108 -9.37 -2.72 -2.32
C ILE A 108 -8.46 -3.38 -1.29
N GLY A 109 -8.94 -3.42 -0.05
CA GLY A 109 -8.23 -3.97 1.10
C GLY A 109 -9.07 -4.97 1.87
N SER A 110 -8.46 -5.54 2.91
CA SER A 110 -9.16 -6.34 3.92
C SER A 110 -10.01 -7.50 3.37
N VAL A 111 -9.60 -8.08 2.23
CA VAL A 111 -10.31 -9.18 1.57
C VAL A 111 -10.22 -10.44 2.41
N TYR A 112 -11.32 -10.84 3.02
CA TYR A 112 -11.35 -11.94 3.97
C TYR A 112 -12.48 -12.93 3.70
N CYS A 113 -12.11 -14.22 3.74
CA CYS A 113 -13.04 -15.33 3.77
C CYS A 113 -12.59 -16.32 4.85
N ARG A 114 -13.52 -16.64 5.75
CA ARG A 114 -13.28 -17.50 6.92
C ARG A 114 -12.76 -18.87 6.49
N PRO A 115 -11.78 -19.47 7.20
CA PRO A 115 -11.22 -20.77 6.83
C PRO A 115 -12.27 -21.85 6.55
N GLU A 116 -13.31 -21.93 7.38
CA GLU A 116 -14.41 -22.90 7.25
C GLU A 116 -15.33 -22.66 6.04
N PHE A 117 -15.22 -21.49 5.39
CA PHE A 117 -16.01 -21.06 4.25
C PHE A 117 -15.23 -21.06 2.93
N ARG A 118 -13.91 -21.29 2.98
CA ARG A 118 -13.05 -21.37 1.79
C ARG A 118 -13.44 -22.57 0.92
N GLY A 119 -13.23 -22.44 -0.39
CA GLY A 119 -13.62 -23.47 -1.37
C GLY A 119 -15.11 -23.51 -1.71
N LYS A 120 -15.97 -22.72 -1.04
CA LYS A 120 -17.43 -22.68 -1.28
C LYS A 120 -17.88 -21.62 -2.29
N GLY A 121 -16.95 -20.89 -2.89
CA GLY A 121 -17.22 -19.91 -3.95
C GLY A 121 -17.56 -18.49 -3.46
N TYR A 122 -17.64 -18.21 -2.15
CA TYR A 122 -18.03 -16.89 -1.64
C TYR A 122 -17.09 -15.75 -2.03
N ALA A 123 -15.77 -15.93 -1.90
CA ALA A 123 -14.82 -14.91 -2.32
C ALA A 123 -14.92 -14.61 -3.83
N LYS A 124 -15.14 -15.66 -4.64
CA LYS A 124 -15.39 -15.51 -6.08
C LYS A 124 -16.67 -14.72 -6.33
N ARG A 125 -17.77 -15.07 -5.67
CA ARG A 125 -19.03 -14.35 -5.81
C ARG A 125 -18.90 -12.88 -5.39
N MET A 126 -18.26 -12.62 -4.26
CA MET A 126 -17.99 -11.26 -3.78
C MET A 126 -17.26 -10.43 -4.84
N PHE A 127 -16.20 -10.96 -5.45
CA PHE A 127 -15.44 -10.22 -6.46
C PHE A 127 -16.18 -10.05 -7.79
N GLN A 128 -17.06 -10.98 -8.17
CA GLN A 128 -17.94 -10.79 -9.34
C GLN A 128 -18.90 -9.61 -9.14
N GLU A 129 -19.51 -9.50 -7.95
CA GLU A 129 -20.39 -8.38 -7.61
C GLU A 129 -19.60 -7.07 -7.45
N LEU A 130 -18.46 -7.14 -6.76
CA LEU A 130 -17.62 -5.97 -6.47
C LEU A 130 -17.07 -5.34 -7.76
N SER A 131 -16.62 -6.15 -8.72
CA SER A 131 -16.06 -5.64 -9.98
C SER A 131 -17.03 -4.77 -10.77
N VAL A 132 -18.33 -4.98 -10.62
CA VAL A 132 -19.36 -4.16 -11.25
C VAL A 132 -19.68 -2.94 -10.38
N LYS A 133 -19.87 -3.13 -9.07
CA LYS A 133 -20.25 -2.04 -8.15
C LYS A 133 -19.18 -0.95 -8.05
N VAL A 134 -17.91 -1.34 -7.95
CA VAL A 134 -16.81 -0.40 -7.70
C VAL A 134 -16.57 0.55 -8.88
N ASP A 135 -17.04 0.21 -10.08
CA ASP A 135 -16.90 1.06 -11.26
C ASP A 135 -17.63 2.39 -11.08
N THR A 136 -18.78 2.43 -10.40
CA THR A 136 -19.57 3.66 -10.21
C THR A 136 -19.72 4.09 -8.74
N TRP A 137 -19.27 3.27 -7.79
CA TRP A 137 -19.44 3.54 -6.36
C TRP A 137 -18.74 4.84 -5.94
N LYS A 138 -19.47 5.84 -5.43
CA LYS A 138 -18.91 7.14 -5.01
C LYS A 138 -18.15 7.90 -6.11
N MET A 139 -18.45 7.64 -7.39
CA MET A 139 -17.80 8.28 -8.55
C MET A 139 -18.68 9.37 -9.18
N GLU A 140 -19.77 9.79 -8.54
CA GLU A 140 -20.76 10.72 -9.10
C GLU A 140 -20.17 12.10 -9.43
N LYS A 141 -19.05 12.46 -8.77
CA LYS A 141 -18.33 13.72 -8.98
C LYS A 141 -17.21 13.63 -10.02
N GLU A 142 -16.85 12.43 -10.47
CA GLU A 142 -15.82 12.26 -11.49
C GLU A 142 -16.37 12.63 -12.87
N THR A 143 -15.53 13.20 -13.73
CA THR A 143 -15.91 13.62 -15.10
C THR A 143 -16.64 12.54 -15.89
N ARG A 144 -16.25 11.28 -15.68
CA ARG A 144 -16.82 10.11 -16.38
C ARG A 144 -17.88 9.37 -15.57
N GLY A 145 -18.18 9.82 -14.35
CA GLY A 145 -19.12 9.14 -13.45
C GLY A 145 -18.69 7.74 -13.03
N ARG A 146 -17.41 7.39 -13.24
CA ARG A 146 -16.86 6.05 -12.97
C ARG A 146 -15.37 6.07 -12.70
N SER A 147 -14.91 5.01 -12.04
CA SER A 147 -13.50 4.72 -11.83
C SER A 147 -12.87 4.19 -13.11
N LEU A 148 -11.70 4.70 -13.46
CA LEU A 148 -10.94 4.29 -14.65
C LEU A 148 -10.01 3.10 -14.38
N PHE A 149 -9.71 2.87 -13.12
CA PHE A 149 -8.97 1.72 -12.65
C PHE A 149 -9.23 1.51 -11.17
N THR A 150 -8.95 0.32 -10.65
CA THR A 150 -8.90 0.03 -9.21
C THR A 150 -7.71 -0.85 -8.90
N VAL A 151 -7.19 -0.74 -7.67
CA VAL A 151 -5.95 -1.42 -7.27
C VAL A 151 -6.15 -2.26 -6.02
N LEU A 152 -5.38 -3.34 -5.90
CA LEU A 152 -5.26 -4.14 -4.69
C LEU A 152 -3.86 -4.74 -4.59
N PHE A 153 -3.49 -5.22 -3.39
CA PHE A 153 -2.23 -5.91 -3.15
C PHE A 153 -2.55 -7.33 -2.66
N SER A 154 -2.37 -8.32 -3.53
CA SER A 154 -2.77 -9.71 -3.25
C SER A 154 -1.77 -10.42 -2.35
N ASP A 155 -2.26 -11.00 -1.26
CA ASP A 155 -1.50 -11.92 -0.39
C ASP A 155 -1.69 -13.41 -0.71
N ILE A 156 -2.41 -13.71 -1.79
CA ILE A 156 -2.72 -15.07 -2.26
C ILE A 156 -2.19 -15.32 -3.68
N GLY A 157 -1.20 -14.53 -4.10
CA GLY A 157 -0.52 -14.64 -5.39
C GLY A 157 -1.24 -13.97 -6.55
N LYS A 158 -0.78 -14.26 -7.77
CA LYS A 158 -1.12 -13.53 -9.01
C LYS A 158 -2.45 -13.92 -9.65
N ASN A 159 -3.02 -15.07 -9.30
CA ASN A 159 -4.05 -15.70 -10.13
C ASN A 159 -5.49 -15.38 -9.71
N PHE A 160 -5.75 -15.31 -8.40
CA PHE A 160 -7.14 -15.24 -7.92
C PHE A 160 -7.86 -13.98 -8.38
N TYR A 161 -7.24 -12.80 -8.29
CA TYR A 161 -7.90 -11.54 -8.65
C TYR A 161 -7.87 -11.27 -10.16
N ALA A 162 -6.90 -11.85 -10.89
CA ALA A 162 -6.76 -11.70 -12.33
C ALA A 162 -7.99 -12.20 -13.11
N GLN A 163 -8.67 -13.23 -12.60
CA GLN A 163 -9.90 -13.74 -13.22
C GLN A 163 -11.06 -12.73 -13.21
N PHE A 164 -10.98 -11.66 -12.41
CA PHE A 164 -11.97 -10.58 -12.34
C PHE A 164 -11.45 -9.26 -12.92
N GLY A 165 -10.30 -9.28 -13.60
CA GLY A 165 -9.70 -8.13 -14.28
C GLY A 165 -8.55 -7.45 -13.54
N TRP A 166 -8.32 -7.74 -12.24
CA TRP A 166 -7.15 -7.23 -11.52
C TRP A 166 -5.90 -8.02 -11.90
N LYS A 167 -5.27 -7.61 -13.00
CA LYS A 167 -4.07 -8.25 -13.52
C LYS A 167 -2.86 -7.89 -12.64
N PRO A 168 -1.90 -8.80 -12.43
CA PRO A 168 -0.70 -8.54 -11.65
C PRO A 168 0.23 -7.55 -12.37
N PHE A 169 0.82 -6.65 -11.62
CA PHE A 169 1.85 -5.69 -12.02
C PHE A 169 3.19 -6.02 -11.33
N LEU A 170 4.26 -5.34 -11.77
CA LEU A 170 5.59 -5.52 -11.21
C LEU A 170 5.55 -5.42 -9.68
N SER A 171 5.97 -6.50 -9.04
CA SER A 171 5.98 -6.63 -7.59
C SER A 171 7.32 -7.21 -7.17
N SER A 172 8.29 -6.32 -6.93
CA SER A 172 9.64 -6.69 -6.51
C SER A 172 10.05 -5.88 -5.28
N HIS A 173 11.05 -6.37 -4.55
CA HIS A 173 11.68 -5.64 -3.46
C HIS A 173 13.15 -6.01 -3.34
N MET A 174 13.88 -5.16 -2.63
CA MET A 174 15.16 -5.50 -2.02
C MET A 174 15.05 -5.31 -0.51
N SER A 175 15.93 -5.99 0.22
CA SER A 175 16.01 -5.86 1.67
C SER A 175 17.44 -5.68 2.13
N LEU A 176 17.58 -4.94 3.22
CA LEU A 176 18.85 -4.74 3.93
C LEU A 176 18.66 -5.10 5.40
N PRO A 177 19.66 -5.71 6.07
CA PRO A 177 19.57 -5.98 7.49
C PRO A 177 19.64 -4.68 8.31
N PRO A 178 19.09 -4.64 9.54
CA PRO A 178 19.34 -3.54 10.47
C PRO A 178 20.83 -3.50 10.85
N LEU A 179 21.37 -2.29 11.09
CA LEU A 179 22.78 -2.11 11.48
C LEU A 179 22.92 -1.10 12.62
N PRO A 180 23.71 -1.39 13.68
CA PRO A 180 23.95 -0.45 14.77
C PRO A 180 24.87 0.70 14.34
N LYS A 181 24.76 1.84 15.02
CA LYS A 181 25.56 3.05 14.74
C LYS A 181 27.08 2.82 14.81
N GLN A 182 27.54 1.90 15.67
CA GLN A 182 28.97 1.63 15.90
C GLN A 182 29.64 0.90 14.74
N GLU A 183 28.89 0.08 13.98
CA GLU A 183 29.41 -0.62 12.81
C GLU A 183 29.55 0.32 11.60
N LEU A 184 28.80 1.42 11.59
CA LEU A 184 28.87 2.46 10.56
C LEU A 184 30.15 3.29 10.62
N SER A 185 30.78 3.41 11.81
CA SER A 185 32.03 4.13 12.00
C SER A 185 33.29 3.31 11.70
N ASN A 186 33.18 1.98 11.68
CA ASN A 186 34.32 1.06 11.49
C ASN A 186 34.48 0.58 10.04
N GLY A 187 33.47 0.77 9.19
CA GLY A 187 33.60 0.58 7.74
C GLY A 187 34.41 1.73 7.13
N ALA A 188 35.41 1.39 6.31
CA ALA A 188 36.31 2.34 5.66
C ALA A 188 35.57 3.60 5.16
N ALA A 189 36.12 4.76 5.49
CA ALA A 189 35.58 6.10 5.25
C ALA A 189 35.07 6.31 3.81
N VAL A 190 33.84 5.89 3.54
CA VAL A 190 33.00 6.57 2.56
C VAL A 190 32.87 7.98 3.13
N LYS A 191 33.26 9.01 2.38
CA LYS A 191 32.90 10.41 2.72
C LYS A 191 31.38 10.40 2.88
N GLN A 192 30.89 10.30 4.11
CA GLN A 192 29.46 10.17 4.36
C GLN A 192 28.85 11.46 3.83
N SER A 193 28.11 11.34 2.73
CA SER A 193 27.28 12.44 2.26
C SER A 193 26.36 12.81 3.41
N GLU A 194 26.38 14.06 3.84
CA GLU A 194 25.65 14.50 5.03
C GLU A 194 24.15 14.23 4.83
N THR A 195 23.55 13.43 5.71
CA THR A 195 22.11 13.17 5.67
C THR A 195 21.38 14.03 6.69
N LYS A 196 20.19 14.47 6.28
CA LYS A 196 19.23 15.15 7.12
C LYS A 196 18.14 14.16 7.55
N VAL A 197 17.86 14.10 8.84
CA VAL A 197 16.68 13.43 9.39
C VAL A 197 15.42 14.17 8.94
N LEU A 198 14.39 13.44 8.47
CA LEU A 198 13.10 14.02 8.12
C LEU A 198 12.07 13.71 9.20
N TYR A 199 11.43 14.77 9.71
CA TYR A 199 10.21 14.69 10.49
C TYR A 199 8.99 14.80 9.57
N ALA A 200 7.79 14.65 10.13
CA ALA A 200 6.54 14.69 9.37
C ALA A 200 6.41 15.97 8.50
N ALA A 201 6.76 17.14 9.05
CA ALA A 201 6.75 18.41 8.32
C ALA A 201 7.79 18.46 7.18
N ASP A 202 8.94 17.81 7.34
CA ASP A 202 9.94 17.71 6.26
C ASP A 202 9.46 16.81 5.13
N VAL A 203 8.77 15.70 5.44
CA VAL A 203 8.17 14.83 4.42
C VAL A 203 7.11 15.61 3.62
N GLN A 204 6.26 16.38 4.29
CA GLN A 204 5.32 17.25 3.60
C GLN A 204 6.06 18.25 2.69
N LYS A 205 7.11 18.90 3.21
CA LYS A 205 7.88 19.92 2.49
C LYS A 205 8.70 19.39 1.33
N HIS A 206 9.29 18.19 1.43
CA HIS A 206 10.28 17.71 0.46
C HIS A 206 9.77 16.56 -0.41
N ILE A 207 8.74 15.82 0.02
CA ILE A 207 8.24 14.63 -0.69
C ILE A 207 6.84 14.86 -1.27
N CYS A 208 5.97 15.58 -0.54
CA CYS A 208 4.56 15.75 -0.91
C CYS A 208 4.21 17.15 -1.46
N ASN A 209 5.22 17.97 -1.77
CA ASN A 209 5.00 19.35 -2.20
C ASN A 209 4.59 19.46 -3.69
N GLU A 210 3.98 20.60 -4.04
CA GLU A 210 3.51 20.87 -5.40
C GLU A 210 4.60 20.80 -6.47
N THR A 211 5.86 21.13 -6.17
CA THR A 211 6.96 21.01 -7.13
C THR A 211 7.23 19.54 -7.47
N VAL A 212 7.21 18.64 -6.48
CA VAL A 212 7.38 17.19 -6.71
C VAL A 212 6.18 16.63 -7.48
N ILE A 213 4.96 17.05 -7.14
CA ILE A 213 3.76 16.64 -7.88
C ILE A 213 3.80 17.17 -9.32
N SER A 214 4.21 18.41 -9.56
CA SER A 214 4.35 19.00 -10.90
C SER A 214 5.34 18.20 -11.74
N LYS A 215 6.51 17.86 -11.19
CA LYS A 215 7.48 17.01 -11.89
C LYS A 215 6.92 15.65 -12.26
N LEU A 216 6.14 15.03 -11.37
CA LEU A 216 5.45 13.78 -11.68
C LEU A 216 4.45 13.95 -12.82
N ARG A 217 3.71 15.08 -12.87
CA ARG A 217 2.82 15.38 -14.00
C ARG A 217 3.62 15.50 -15.30
N ASP A 218 4.75 16.19 -15.29
CA ASP A 218 5.61 16.34 -16.47
C ASP A 218 6.15 14.98 -16.94
N GLN A 219 6.59 14.12 -16.01
CA GLN A 219 7.02 12.75 -16.32
C GLN A 219 5.91 11.90 -16.95
N LEU A 220 4.70 11.94 -16.38
CA LEU A 220 3.55 11.21 -16.91
C LEU A 220 3.12 11.75 -18.28
N HIS A 221 3.16 13.07 -18.45
CA HIS A 221 2.89 13.76 -19.71
C HIS A 221 3.82 13.26 -20.81
N ASP A 222 5.13 13.34 -20.58
CA ASP A 222 6.14 12.95 -21.56
C ASP A 222 6.07 11.44 -21.86
N ALA A 223 5.91 10.60 -20.83
CA ALA A 223 5.76 9.15 -21.00
C ALA A 223 4.51 8.78 -21.81
N SER A 224 3.38 9.44 -21.56
CA SER A 224 2.12 9.18 -22.29
C SER A 224 2.12 9.70 -23.74
N LYS A 225 3.08 10.54 -24.13
CA LYS A 225 3.32 10.92 -25.54
C LYS A 225 4.20 9.91 -26.27
N ALA A 226 5.07 9.24 -25.54
CA ALA A 226 6.03 8.30 -26.11
C ALA A 226 5.39 6.95 -26.48
N THR A 227 4.23 6.62 -25.91
CA THR A 227 3.54 5.35 -26.12
C THR A 227 2.03 5.56 -26.28
N PRO A 228 1.29 4.61 -26.90
CA PRO A 228 -0.17 4.65 -26.93
C PRO A 228 -0.84 4.24 -25.60
N SER A 229 -0.06 3.83 -24.60
CA SER A 229 -0.54 3.35 -23.31
C SER A 229 -0.90 4.51 -22.38
N SER A 230 -1.92 4.29 -21.54
CA SER A 230 -2.19 5.21 -20.43
C SER A 230 -1.15 5.05 -19.32
N MET A 231 -0.85 6.15 -18.63
CA MET A 231 0.03 6.15 -17.47
C MET A 231 -0.78 6.53 -16.24
N ILE A 232 -0.65 5.78 -15.14
CA ILE A 232 -1.30 6.12 -13.87
C ILE A 232 -0.29 6.18 -12.74
N ALA A 233 -0.59 7.03 -11.75
CA ALA A 233 0.09 7.01 -10.46
C ALA A 233 -0.93 7.28 -9.36
N ILE A 234 -0.91 6.50 -8.28
CA ILE A 234 -1.61 6.88 -7.05
C ILE A 234 -0.96 8.16 -6.53
N MET A 235 -1.76 9.17 -6.18
CA MET A 235 -1.23 10.45 -5.74
C MET A 235 -0.38 10.25 -4.48
N PRO A 236 0.91 10.64 -4.47
CA PRO A 236 1.77 10.57 -3.30
C PRO A 236 1.52 11.76 -2.36
N ASP A 237 0.26 11.98 -2.01
CA ASP A 237 -0.11 13.06 -1.11
C ASP A 237 0.24 12.74 0.34
N TYR A 238 0.29 13.78 1.17
CA TYR A 238 0.69 13.68 2.56
C TYR A 238 -0.23 12.78 3.39
N ASP A 239 -1.49 12.60 2.99
CA ASP A 239 -2.46 11.78 3.71
C ASP A 239 -2.14 10.29 3.64
N HIS A 240 -1.50 9.82 2.56
CA HIS A 240 -0.97 8.45 2.50
C HIS A 240 0.08 8.21 3.59
N PHE A 241 1.03 9.14 3.74
CA PHE A 241 2.10 9.03 4.74
C PHE A 241 1.56 9.10 6.16
N VAL A 242 0.65 10.05 6.43
CA VAL A 242 -0.03 10.17 7.73
C VAL A 242 -0.77 8.89 8.09
N TRP A 243 -1.44 8.24 7.14
CA TRP A 243 -2.11 6.96 7.40
C TRP A 243 -1.11 5.86 7.80
N HIS A 244 0.01 5.74 7.08
CA HIS A 244 1.05 4.75 7.39
C HIS A 244 1.68 4.99 8.77
N TRP A 245 1.88 6.26 9.15
CA TRP A 245 2.40 6.60 10.46
C TRP A 245 1.37 6.44 11.56
N ALA A 246 0.10 6.76 11.32
CA ALA A 246 -0.98 6.52 12.28
C ALA A 246 -1.03 5.03 12.68
N ARG A 247 -0.87 4.12 11.70
CA ARG A 247 -0.75 2.68 11.96
C ARG A 247 0.47 2.34 12.81
N GLU A 248 1.65 2.82 12.42
CA GLU A 248 2.90 2.61 13.15
C GLU A 248 2.82 3.11 14.59
N GLU A 249 2.33 4.34 14.80
CA GLU A 249 2.30 5.02 16.08
C GLU A 249 1.32 4.34 17.04
N PHE A 250 0.17 3.88 16.52
CA PHE A 250 -0.76 3.06 17.29
C PHE A 250 -0.09 1.79 17.83
N PHE A 251 0.63 1.06 16.96
CA PHE A 251 1.36 -0.14 17.40
C PHE A 251 2.48 0.19 18.38
N ALA A 252 3.26 1.25 18.13
CA ALA A 252 4.32 1.66 19.04
C ALA A 252 3.77 2.00 20.44
N GLU A 253 2.66 2.74 20.52
CA GLU A 253 2.00 3.08 21.78
C GLU A 253 1.54 1.83 22.54
N LYS A 254 0.91 0.86 21.86
CA LYS A 254 0.33 -0.32 22.51
C LYS A 254 1.36 -1.39 22.86
N LEU A 255 2.39 -1.57 22.03
CA LEU A 255 3.39 -2.63 22.23
C LEU A 255 4.61 -2.17 23.02
N LEU A 256 4.93 -0.86 22.98
CA LEU A 256 6.14 -0.30 23.58
C LEU A 256 5.79 0.89 24.49
N PRO A 257 5.05 0.68 25.60
CA PRO A 257 4.48 1.76 26.40
C PRO A 257 5.53 2.69 27.06
N ASN A 258 6.77 2.23 27.21
CA ASN A 258 7.88 3.00 27.77
C ASN A 258 8.72 3.72 26.71
N ARG A 259 8.29 3.71 25.45
CA ARG A 259 9.00 4.31 24.33
C ARG A 259 8.15 5.43 23.72
N SER A 260 8.77 6.57 23.45
CA SER A 260 8.10 7.66 22.74
C SER A 260 7.79 7.26 21.30
N SER A 261 6.70 7.82 20.75
CA SER A 261 6.28 7.62 19.36
C SER A 261 7.42 7.87 18.35
N PRO A 262 7.52 7.09 17.26
CA PRO A 262 8.56 7.27 16.25
C PRO A 262 8.40 8.62 15.53
N VAL A 263 9.24 9.60 15.86
CA VAL A 263 9.20 10.92 15.21
C VAL A 263 10.03 11.01 13.93
N ILE A 264 10.99 10.10 13.75
CA ILE A 264 11.83 10.03 12.55
C ILE A 264 11.06 9.28 11.46
N LYS A 265 10.69 10.01 10.41
CA LYS A 265 9.83 9.55 9.32
C LYS A 265 10.55 9.38 7.98
N GLY A 266 11.85 9.70 7.93
CA GLY A 266 12.62 9.66 6.70
C GLY A 266 14.03 10.21 6.85
N ALA A 267 14.73 10.26 5.73
CA ALA A 267 16.02 10.93 5.60
C ALA A 267 16.17 11.53 4.19
N GLY A 268 17.04 12.53 4.07
CA GLY A 268 17.31 13.18 2.79
C GLY A 268 18.70 13.81 2.72
N ASN A 269 19.03 14.37 1.56
CA ASN A 269 20.24 15.11 1.30
C ASN A 269 19.90 16.29 0.36
N ASP A 270 20.02 17.52 0.87
CA ASP A 270 19.61 18.72 0.15
C ASP A 270 20.51 19.01 -1.07
N LEU A 271 21.80 18.68 -0.99
CA LEU A 271 22.76 18.90 -2.07
C LEU A 271 22.48 17.99 -3.28
N ALA A 272 22.24 16.70 -3.02
CA ALA A 272 21.89 15.70 -4.01
C ALA A 272 20.38 15.68 -4.34
N ARG A 273 19.59 16.51 -3.65
CA ARG A 273 18.12 16.65 -3.82
C ARG A 273 17.38 15.31 -3.77
N VAL A 274 17.82 14.41 -2.89
CA VAL A 274 17.20 13.09 -2.70
C VAL A 274 16.59 12.99 -1.32
N TYR A 275 15.37 12.47 -1.25
CA TYR A 275 14.61 12.30 -0.01
C TYR A 275 13.89 10.96 -0.04
N CYS A 276 13.78 10.32 1.12
CA CYS A 276 12.93 9.15 1.30
C CYS A 276 12.15 9.25 2.61
N SER A 277 10.99 8.61 2.65
CA SER A 277 10.19 8.44 3.86
C SER A 277 9.93 6.97 4.12
N TRP A 278 9.73 6.59 5.38
CA TRP A 278 9.46 5.22 5.80
C TRP A 278 8.39 5.10 6.88
N THR A 279 7.99 3.86 7.14
CA THR A 279 7.13 3.45 8.25
C THR A 279 7.61 2.12 8.82
N ARG A 280 7.38 1.88 10.11
CA ARG A 280 7.65 0.62 10.81
C ARG A 280 6.36 -0.18 10.87
N ASN A 281 6.41 -1.41 10.36
CA ASN A 281 5.34 -2.37 10.50
C ASN A 281 5.72 -3.40 11.57
N PHE A 282 4.95 -3.43 12.65
CA PHE A 282 5.06 -4.49 13.67
C PHE A 282 4.25 -5.70 13.23
N GLY A 283 4.93 -6.82 13.02
CA GLY A 283 4.35 -8.08 12.58
C GLY A 283 3.88 -8.95 13.75
N GLU A 284 3.49 -10.19 13.46
CA GLU A 284 3.06 -11.14 14.49
C GLU A 284 4.23 -11.59 15.37
N THR A 285 5.39 -11.81 14.76
CA THR A 285 6.64 -12.14 15.44
C THR A 285 7.69 -11.03 15.23
N PRO A 286 8.74 -10.94 16.06
CA PRO A 286 9.84 -9.99 15.85
C PRO A 286 10.49 -10.09 14.47
N GLU A 287 10.54 -11.28 13.89
CA GLU A 287 11.09 -11.54 12.55
C GLU A 287 10.23 -10.91 11.43
N ASP A 288 8.94 -10.70 11.70
CA ASP A 288 7.99 -10.06 10.78
C ASP A 288 8.00 -8.52 10.89
N ASN A 289 8.79 -7.95 11.80
CA ASN A 289 8.91 -6.50 11.94
C ASN A 289 9.72 -5.90 10.80
N VAL A 290 9.13 -5.01 10.00
CA VAL A 290 9.79 -4.45 8.81
C VAL A 290 9.74 -2.92 8.84
N LEU A 291 10.88 -2.27 8.60
CA LEU A 291 10.90 -0.87 8.20
C LEU A 291 10.71 -0.80 6.69
N TYR A 292 9.57 -0.31 6.25
CA TYR A 292 9.31 -0.11 4.82
C TYR A 292 9.67 1.32 4.40
N ILE A 293 10.50 1.46 3.36
CA ILE A 293 10.57 2.73 2.64
C ILE A 293 9.28 2.92 1.85
N LEU A 294 8.59 4.03 2.11
CA LEU A 294 7.32 4.39 1.51
C LEU A 294 7.50 4.96 0.10
N ARG A 295 8.47 5.86 -0.09
CA ARG A 295 8.70 6.60 -1.34
C ARG A 295 10.11 7.16 -1.41
N TRP A 296 10.67 7.18 -2.61
CA TRP A 296 11.86 7.96 -2.96
C TRP A 296 11.50 9.16 -3.83
N VAL A 297 12.20 10.28 -3.63
CA VAL A 297 12.11 11.48 -4.47
C VAL A 297 13.52 11.92 -4.82
N TYR A 298 13.83 11.95 -6.11
CA TYR A 298 15.09 12.43 -6.67
C TYR A 298 14.88 12.79 -8.16
N ASP A 299 15.86 13.50 -8.72
CA ASP A 299 15.92 13.79 -10.16
C ASP A 299 16.84 12.78 -10.86
N ASP A 300 16.46 12.34 -12.07
CA ASP A 300 17.32 11.44 -12.84
C ASP A 300 18.63 12.16 -13.21
N PRO A 301 19.79 11.52 -12.98
CA PRO A 301 21.08 12.14 -13.25
C PRO A 301 21.30 12.30 -14.75
N THR A 302 21.84 13.46 -15.16
CA THR A 302 22.18 13.78 -16.55
C THR A 302 23.67 13.59 -16.87
N SER A 303 24.48 13.35 -15.84
CA SER A 303 25.92 13.07 -15.93
C SER A 303 26.35 11.95 -14.98
N LYS A 304 27.54 11.38 -15.20
CA LYS A 304 28.10 10.35 -14.33
C LYS A 304 28.46 10.90 -12.95
N GLU A 305 28.85 12.16 -12.88
CA GLU A 305 29.16 12.87 -11.64
C GLU A 305 27.90 13.07 -10.79
N GLU A 306 26.78 13.46 -11.42
CA GLU A 306 25.47 13.54 -10.75
C GLU A 306 25.00 12.16 -10.30
N GLU A 307 25.13 11.13 -11.15
CA GLU A 307 24.79 9.75 -10.79
C GLU A 307 25.57 9.29 -9.56
N ARG A 308 26.88 9.54 -9.52
CA ARG A 308 27.72 9.19 -8.38
C ARG A 308 27.28 9.93 -7.11
N THR A 309 27.04 11.23 -7.21
CA THR A 309 26.61 12.06 -6.07
C THR A 309 25.27 11.59 -5.51
N LEU A 310 24.33 11.26 -6.40
CA LEU A 310 23.02 10.74 -6.04
C LEU A 310 23.11 9.37 -5.37
N VAL A 311 23.89 8.45 -5.94
CA VAL A 311 24.10 7.11 -5.38
C VAL A 311 24.78 7.19 -4.02
N ASP A 312 25.82 8.02 -3.85
CA ASP A 312 26.50 8.21 -2.56
C ASP A 312 25.52 8.75 -1.50
N ALA A 313 24.59 9.64 -1.88
CA ALA A 313 23.55 10.13 -0.99
C ALA A 313 22.48 9.05 -0.67
N MET A 314 22.06 8.25 -1.65
CA MET A 314 21.14 7.12 -1.43
C MET A 314 21.74 6.07 -0.48
N VAL A 315 23.04 5.76 -0.64
CA VAL A 315 23.81 4.89 0.26
C VAL A 315 23.75 5.42 1.70
N ALA A 316 24.02 6.71 1.90
CA ALA A 316 23.99 7.33 3.23
C ALA A 316 22.58 7.31 3.85
N ILE A 317 21.54 7.59 3.04
CA ILE A 317 20.14 7.54 3.48
C ILE A 317 19.72 6.12 3.86
N LEU A 318 20.10 5.10 3.08
CA LEU A 318 19.83 3.70 3.38
C LEU A 318 20.56 3.25 4.65
N ARG A 319 21.80 3.69 4.91
CA ARG A 319 22.48 3.47 6.20
C ARG A 319 21.68 4.03 7.37
N GLN A 320 21.11 5.23 7.21
CA GLN A 320 20.25 5.81 8.23
C GLN A 320 18.96 5.00 8.45
N ALA A 321 18.36 4.47 7.38
CA ALA A 321 17.22 3.56 7.49
C ALA A 321 17.60 2.24 8.20
N GLN A 322 18.78 1.67 7.94
CA GLN A 322 19.28 0.48 8.65
C GLN A 322 19.51 0.74 10.14
N GLN A 323 20.00 1.94 10.49
CA GLN A 323 20.13 2.37 11.88
C GLN A 323 18.75 2.51 12.53
N GLU A 324 17.81 3.17 11.86
CA GLU A 324 16.45 3.33 12.39
C GLU A 324 15.75 1.98 12.58
N ALA A 325 15.95 1.04 11.65
CA ALA A 325 15.47 -0.33 11.76
C ALA A 325 16.07 -1.03 12.98
N HIS A 326 17.38 -0.89 13.22
CA HIS A 326 18.05 -1.44 14.39
C HIS A 326 17.49 -0.86 15.69
N GLU A 327 17.40 0.48 15.79
CA GLU A 327 16.88 1.17 16.97
C GLU A 327 15.46 0.71 17.33
N TRP A 328 14.64 0.37 16.35
CA TRP A 328 13.25 -0.05 16.55
C TRP A 328 13.02 -1.57 16.59
N ASN A 329 14.08 -2.38 16.62
CA ASN A 329 14.01 -3.84 16.57
C ASN A 329 13.22 -4.37 15.35
N MET A 330 13.45 -3.74 14.19
CA MET A 330 12.96 -4.22 12.91
C MET A 330 13.93 -5.27 12.38
N SER A 331 13.43 -6.36 11.81
CA SER A 331 14.24 -7.45 11.27
C SER A 331 14.93 -7.09 9.96
N LYS A 332 14.38 -6.14 9.21
CA LYS A 332 14.91 -5.66 7.92
C LYS A 332 14.36 -4.28 7.53
N VAL A 333 15.08 -3.63 6.63
CA VAL A 333 14.60 -2.53 5.79
C VAL A 333 14.17 -3.10 4.45
N GLU A 334 12.96 -2.78 3.98
CA GLU A 334 12.45 -3.23 2.68
C GLU A 334 11.93 -2.05 1.86
N PHE A 335 12.12 -2.10 0.55
CA PHE A 335 11.54 -1.12 -0.37
C PHE A 335 11.18 -1.76 -1.70
N TRP A 336 10.14 -1.22 -2.33
CA TRP A 336 9.48 -1.86 -3.46
C TRP A 336 9.98 -1.32 -4.79
N ASN A 337 10.03 -2.20 -5.79
CA ASN A 337 10.32 -1.87 -7.18
C ASN A 337 11.56 -0.97 -7.35
N PRO A 338 12.74 -1.43 -6.86
CA PRO A 338 13.96 -0.62 -6.83
C PRO A 338 14.42 -0.24 -8.24
N THR A 339 14.63 1.05 -8.48
CA THR A 339 15.22 1.55 -9.74
C THR A 339 16.69 1.13 -9.87
N PRO A 340 17.29 1.18 -11.07
CA PRO A 340 18.72 0.84 -11.24
C PRO A 340 19.66 1.63 -10.32
N LEU A 341 19.34 2.90 -10.03
CA LEU A 341 20.11 3.73 -9.09
C LEU A 341 20.05 3.20 -7.66
N LEU A 342 18.86 2.79 -7.20
CA LEU A 342 18.67 2.20 -5.88
C LEU A 342 19.33 0.83 -5.78
N GLN A 343 19.26 0.01 -6.84
CA GLN A 343 19.96 -1.28 -6.89
C GLN A 343 21.48 -1.09 -6.77
N LYS A 344 22.03 -0.08 -7.46
CA LYS A 344 23.44 0.29 -7.35
C LYS A 344 23.79 0.73 -5.93
N ALA A 345 22.96 1.57 -5.30
CA ALA A 345 23.16 1.99 -3.92
C ALA A 345 23.15 0.79 -2.94
N VAL A 346 22.22 -0.15 -3.11
CA VAL A 346 22.19 -1.38 -2.30
C VAL A 346 23.44 -2.23 -2.50
N SER A 347 23.89 -2.42 -3.74
CA SER A 347 25.09 -3.24 -4.02
C SER A 347 26.37 -2.72 -3.34
N ILE A 348 26.43 -1.42 -3.05
CA ILE A 348 27.53 -0.79 -2.29
C ILE A 348 27.43 -1.14 -0.79
N LEU A 349 26.20 -1.27 -0.28
CA LEU A 349 25.92 -1.54 1.13
C LEU A 349 26.01 -3.02 1.49
N ASP A 350 25.57 -3.86 0.55
CA ASP A 350 25.46 -5.31 0.63
C ASP A 350 25.52 -5.87 -0.80
N SER A 351 26.66 -6.47 -1.17
CA SER A 351 26.87 -7.02 -2.51
C SER A 351 26.05 -8.28 -2.78
N ASP A 352 25.57 -8.94 -1.72
CA ASP A 352 24.83 -10.19 -1.82
C ASP A 352 23.31 -9.94 -1.88
N ALA A 353 22.85 -8.75 -1.53
CA ALA A 353 21.44 -8.36 -1.61
C ALA A 353 20.88 -8.49 -3.04
N GLN A 354 19.84 -9.29 -3.18
CA GLN A 354 19.18 -9.57 -4.46
C GLN A 354 17.82 -8.90 -4.57
N ILE A 355 17.42 -8.63 -5.81
CA ILE A 355 16.03 -8.26 -6.12
C ILE A 355 15.18 -9.52 -6.03
N VAL A 356 14.14 -9.46 -5.20
CA VAL A 356 13.17 -10.54 -5.04
C VAL A 356 11.88 -10.15 -5.75
N HIS A 357 11.53 -10.90 -6.79
CA HIS A 357 10.23 -10.83 -7.44
C HIS A 357 9.21 -11.63 -6.61
N ARG A 358 8.19 -10.94 -6.10
CA ARG A 358 7.16 -11.55 -5.26
C ARG A 358 6.22 -12.38 -6.12
N GLU A 359 5.93 -13.59 -5.65
CA GLU A 359 4.98 -14.51 -6.30
C GLU A 359 3.69 -14.72 -5.48
N LYS A 360 3.73 -14.43 -4.18
CA LYS A 360 2.64 -14.76 -3.24
C LYS A 360 2.08 -13.53 -2.51
N SER A 361 2.91 -12.79 -1.79
CA SER A 361 2.48 -11.69 -0.94
C SER A 361 2.60 -10.32 -1.60
N SER A 362 1.71 -9.39 -1.24
CA SER A 362 1.73 -8.00 -1.69
C SER A 362 1.95 -7.84 -3.20
N ILE A 363 1.23 -8.63 -4.01
CA ILE A 363 1.24 -8.53 -5.46
C ILE A 363 0.35 -7.36 -5.88
N ALA A 364 0.97 -6.27 -6.33
CA ALA A 364 0.28 -5.14 -6.89
C ALA A 364 -0.56 -5.63 -8.08
N SER A 365 -1.87 -5.41 -8.03
CA SER A 365 -2.81 -5.85 -9.04
C SER A 365 -3.77 -4.71 -9.39
N LEU A 366 -3.97 -4.48 -10.68
CA LEU A 366 -4.75 -3.36 -11.18
C LEU A 366 -5.79 -3.86 -12.18
N ARG A 367 -7.04 -3.40 -12.01
CA ARG A 367 -8.11 -3.59 -12.99
C ARG A 367 -8.29 -2.31 -13.77
N TRP A 368 -8.06 -2.38 -15.09
CA TRP A 368 -8.16 -1.25 -16.02
C TRP A 368 -9.53 -1.24 -16.70
N THR A 369 -10.26 -0.14 -16.58
CA THR A 369 -11.56 0.11 -17.27
C THR A 369 -11.49 1.30 -18.22
N GLY A 370 -10.36 2.03 -18.26
CA GLY A 370 -10.18 3.18 -19.15
C GLY A 370 -10.22 2.85 -20.64
N ALA A 371 -9.99 1.60 -21.03
CA ALA A 371 -10.15 1.16 -22.42
C ALA A 371 -11.57 1.42 -22.96
N GLU A 372 -12.60 1.19 -22.14
CA GLU A 372 -14.00 1.46 -22.48
C GLU A 372 -14.29 2.96 -22.63
N GLN A 373 -13.37 3.82 -22.17
CA GLN A 373 -13.45 5.27 -22.19
C GLN A 373 -12.51 5.88 -23.23
N GLY A 374 -11.93 5.07 -24.12
CA GLY A 374 -11.05 5.53 -25.19
C GLY A 374 -9.63 5.88 -24.74
N LEU A 375 -9.17 5.39 -23.59
CA LEU A 375 -7.85 5.70 -23.00
C LEU A 375 -6.80 4.63 -23.32
N GLY A 376 -6.97 3.88 -24.41
CA GLY A 376 -6.08 2.79 -24.77
C GLY A 376 -6.32 1.49 -23.99
N ASN A 377 -5.84 0.38 -24.54
CA ASN A 377 -6.06 -0.97 -24.00
C ASN A 377 -5.12 -1.33 -22.85
N ASP A 378 -3.94 -0.68 -22.81
CA ASP A 378 -2.87 -0.97 -21.87
C ASP A 378 -2.64 0.24 -20.95
N VAL A 379 -2.20 -0.05 -19.73
CA VAL A 379 -1.89 0.95 -18.70
C VAL A 379 -0.60 0.59 -17.99
N GLU A 380 0.24 1.59 -17.74
CA GLU A 380 1.44 1.46 -16.91
C GLU A 380 1.25 2.16 -15.57
N TRP A 381 1.75 1.52 -14.50
CA TRP A 381 1.63 2.02 -13.13
C TRP A 381 2.97 2.61 -12.65
N PHE A 382 3.03 3.94 -12.64
CA PHE A 382 4.12 4.74 -12.09
C PHE A 382 4.03 4.82 -10.57
N LEU A 383 5.19 4.84 -9.91
CA LEU A 383 5.30 4.97 -8.45
C LEU A 383 4.52 3.87 -7.72
N ASN A 384 4.56 2.64 -8.23
CA ASN A 384 4.11 1.44 -7.52
C ASN A 384 5.07 1.12 -6.36
N GLU A 385 5.08 1.99 -5.36
CA GLU A 385 5.90 1.93 -4.15
C GLU A 385 5.00 1.65 -2.94
N LYS A 386 5.60 1.45 -1.77
CA LYS A 386 4.85 1.03 -0.58
C LYS A 386 3.83 2.07 -0.09
N TYR A 387 4.01 3.36 -0.34
CA TYR A 387 3.02 4.38 0.07
C TYR A 387 1.63 4.09 -0.51
N ALA A 388 1.56 3.55 -1.74
CA ALA A 388 0.31 3.26 -2.44
C ALA A 388 -0.44 2.03 -1.89
N TRP A 389 0.17 1.28 -0.96
CA TRP A 389 -0.40 0.07 -0.37
C TRP A 389 -1.63 0.29 0.51
N CYS A 390 -1.65 1.40 1.26
CA CYS A 390 -2.71 1.72 2.22
C CYS A 390 -4.01 2.07 1.53
#